data_AF-A0A3B9ZV59-F1
#
_entry.id   AF-A0A3B9ZV59-F1
#
_cell.length_a   1.000
_cell.length_b   1.000
_cell.length_c   1.000
_cell.angle_alpha   90.00
_cell.angle_beta   90.00
_cell.angle_gamma   90.00
#
_symmetry.space_group_name_H-M   'P 1'
#
loop_
_entity.id
_entity.type
_entity.pdbx_description
1 polymer ?
#
loop_
_entity_poly.entity_id
_entity_poly.type
_entity_poly.pdbx_seq_one_letter_code
_entity_poly.pdbx_strand_id
1 'polypeptide(L)' 'MGYIKEFEGIDFFVDPKPLTEKDKREISEIIAYCKSSGRKKKIARQTKAMISKKSSSVRDQI' A
#
# COMPACT_ATOMS: atom_id res chain seq x y z
N MET A 1 14.26 -19.58 18.63
CA MET A 1 13.83 -18.21 18.95
C MET A 1 14.91 -17.27 18.44
N GLY A 2 14.64 -16.47 17.41
CA GLY A 2 15.67 -15.66 16.72
C GLY A 2 15.98 -14.37 17.48
N TYR A 3 17.27 -14.08 17.67
CA TYR A 3 17.76 -12.85 18.27
C TYR A 3 17.76 -11.73 17.22
N ILE A 4 16.66 -10.97 17.15
CA ILE A 4 16.70 -9.67 16.48
C ILE A 4 17.20 -8.69 17.53
N LYS A 5 18.49 -8.35 17.46
CA LYS A 5 19.09 -7.30 18.29
C LYS A 5 18.73 -5.96 17.67
N GLU A 6 17.82 -5.21 18.29
CA GLU A 6 17.59 -3.81 17.91
C GLU A 6 18.90 -3.05 18.10
N PHE A 7 19.28 -2.27 17.10
CA PHE A 7 20.54 -1.53 17.12
C PHE A 7 20.38 -0.34 18.09
N GLU A 8 21.29 -0.20 19.05
CA GLU A 8 21.27 0.89 20.01
C GLU A 8 21.40 2.23 19.27
N GLY A 9 20.40 3.11 19.40
CA GLY A 9 20.40 4.45 18.82
C GLY A 9 19.76 4.61 17.43
N ILE A 10 19.03 3.62 16.91
CA ILE A 10 18.26 3.76 15.65
C ILE A 10 16.77 3.88 15.97
N ASP A 11 16.25 5.11 15.95
CA ASP A 11 14.80 5.33 15.89
C ASP A 11 14.32 5.04 14.46
N PHE A 12 13.53 3.98 14.30
CA PHE A 12 12.85 3.70 13.04
C PHE A 12 11.73 4.72 12.81
N PHE A 13 12.10 5.93 12.38
CA PHE A 13 11.15 6.93 11.91
C PHE A 13 10.63 6.49 10.53
N VAL A 14 9.56 5.71 10.53
CA VAL A 14 8.86 5.37 9.29
C VAL A 14 8.02 6.58 8.91
N ASP A 15 8.50 7.35 7.94
CA ASP A 15 7.74 8.48 7.41
C ASP A 15 6.35 8.02 6.97
N PRO A 16 5.27 8.69 7.42
CA PRO A 16 3.94 8.35 6.96
C PRO A 16 3.88 8.63 5.45
N LYS A 17 3.60 7.58 4.67
CA LYS A 17 3.46 7.74 3.21
C LYS A 17 2.35 8.76 2.92
N PRO A 18 2.65 9.87 2.23
CA PRO A 18 1.64 10.88 1.94
C PRO A 18 0.56 10.29 1.02
N LEU A 19 -0.69 10.66 1.29
CA LEU A 19 -1.82 10.27 0.46
C LEU A 19 -1.79 11.00 -0.88
N THR A 20 -1.94 10.26 -1.98
CA THR A 20 -2.10 10.86 -3.31
C THR A 20 -3.50 11.45 -3.46
N GLU A 21 -3.72 12.30 -4.47
CA GLU A 21 -5.05 12.87 -4.73
C GLU A 21 -6.11 11.80 -4.99
N LYS A 22 -5.72 10.69 -5.62
CA LYS A 22 -6.61 9.53 -5.86
C LYS A 22 -7.03 8.89 -4.54
N ASP A 23 -6.06 8.66 -3.65
CA ASP A 23 -6.31 8.09 -2.32
C ASP A 23 -7.25 9.00 -1.51
N LYS A 24 -7.02 10.32 -1.55
CA LYS A 24 -7.88 11.30 -0.87
C LYS A 24 -9.33 11.25 -1.35
N ARG A 25 -9.55 11.16 -2.67
CA ARG A 25 -10.90 11.05 -3.26
C ARG A 25 -11.57 9.74 -2.85
N GLU A 26 -10.88 8.62 -2.99
CA GLU A 26 -11.43 7.31 -2.62
C GLU A 26 -11.82 7.25 -1.14
N ILE A 27 -10.95 7.74 -0.26
CA ILE A 27 -11.23 7.83 1.19
C ILE A 27 -12.47 8.69 1.44
N SER A 28 -12.58 9.85 0.78
CA SER A 28 -13.73 10.75 0.93
C SER A 28 -15.05 10.07 0.54
N GLU A 29 -15.08 9.33 -0.57
CA GLU A 29 -16.27 8.60 -1.02
C GLU A 29 -16.66 7.48 -0.05
N ILE A 30 -15.68 6.75 0.48
CA ILE A 30 -15.92 5.69 1.46
C ILE A 30 -16.52 6.27 2.75
N ILE A 31 -15.99 7.40 3.22
CA ILE A 31 -16.50 8.09 4.41
C ILE A 31 -17.93 8.57 4.18
N ALA A 32 -18.20 9.21 3.04
CA ALA A 32 -19.54 9.69 2.70
C ALA A 32 -20.55 8.53 2.68
N TYR A 33 -20.19 7.41 2.05
CA TYR A 33 -21.01 6.20 2.02
C TYR A 33 -21.25 5.61 3.41
N CYS A 34 -20.22 5.56 4.26
CA CYS A 34 -20.34 5.03 5.61
C CYS A 34 -21.30 5.90 6.46
N LYS A 35 -21.20 7.23 6.33
CA LYS A 35 -22.07 8.18 7.02
C LYS A 35 -23.53 8.09 6.57
N SER A 36 -23.79 7.90 5.28
CA SER A 36 -25.16 7.83 4.76
C SER A 36 -25.83 6.47 5.00
N SER A 37 -25.09 5.37 4.84
CA SER A 37 -25.65 4.02 4.93
C SER A 37 -25.56 3.40 6.31
N GLY A 38 -24.69 3.91 7.19
CA GLY A 38 -24.34 3.27 8.46
C GLY A 38 -23.62 1.92 8.29
N ARG A 39 -23.23 1.56 7.06
CA ARG A 39 -22.62 0.27 6.72
C ARG A 39 -21.22 0.46 6.16
N LYS A 40 -20.35 -0.51 6.43
CA LYS A 40 -18.98 -0.51 5.89
C LYS A 40 -19.01 -0.90 4.40
N LYS A 41 -18.45 -0.07 3.53
CA LYS A 41 -18.26 -0.39 2.11
C LYS A 41 -17.26 -1.53 1.99
N LYS A 42 -17.61 -2.62 1.30
CA LYS A 42 -16.66 -3.72 1.01
C LYS A 42 -15.69 -3.24 -0.07
N ILE A 43 -14.47 -2.90 0.31
CA ILE A 43 -13.40 -2.52 -0.62
C ILE A 43 -12.66 -3.81 -0.99
N ALA A 44 -12.60 -4.11 -2.29
CA ALA A 44 -11.81 -5.24 -2.77
C ALA A 44 -10.32 -4.94 -2.54
N ARG A 45 -9.67 -5.72 -1.67
CA ARG A 45 -8.25 -5.56 -1.37
C ARG A 45 -7.45 -5.96 -2.60
N GLN A 46 -6.99 -4.99 -3.39
CA GLN A 46 -6.05 -5.26 -4.48
C GLN A 46 -4.70 -5.63 -3.84
N THR A 47 -4.41 -6.93 -3.78
CA THR A 47 -3.09 -7.40 -3.38
C THR A 47 -2.10 -6.99 -4.47
N LYS A 48 -1.00 -6.37 -4.06
CA LYS A 48 0.09 -5.81 -4.88
C LYS A 48 0.89 -6.85 -5.69
N ALA A 49 0.29 -8.01 -6.01
CA ALA A 49 0.95 -9.11 -6.70
C ALA A 49 1.05 -8.94 -8.23
N MET A 50 0.47 -7.88 -8.81
CA MET A 50 0.38 -7.72 -10.28
C MET A 50 1.45 -6.81 -10.92
N ILE A 51 2.40 -6.23 -10.17
CA ILE A 51 3.36 -5.26 -10.73
C ILE A 51 4.70 -5.91 -11.18
N SER A 52 5.00 -7.18 -10.84
CA SER A 52 6.34 -7.76 -11.09
C SER A 52 6.55 -8.52 -12.42
N LYS A 53 5.62 -8.48 -13.39
CA LYS A 53 5.82 -9.15 -14.70
C LYS A 53 5.85 -8.17 -15.87
N LYS A 54 6.85 -7.27 -15.92
CA LYS A 54 7.21 -6.62 -17.19
C LYS A 54 8.64 -6.04 -17.21
N SER A 55 9.66 -6.86 -16.98
CA SER A 55 11.05 -6.48 -17.31
C SER A 55 11.98 -7.69 -17.41
N SER A 56 11.74 -8.58 -18.36
CA SER A 56 12.77 -9.52 -18.86
C SER A 56 12.36 -10.08 -20.23
N SER A 57 12.48 -9.26 -21.27
CA SER A 57 12.47 -9.74 -22.65
C SER A 57 13.24 -8.75 -23.53
N VAL A 58 14.54 -8.61 -23.25
CA VAL A 58 15.53 -8.17 -24.22
C VAL A 58 16.87 -8.78 -23.80
N ARG A 59 17.17 -10.00 -24.28
CA ARG A 59 18.50 -10.59 -24.36
C ARG A 59 18.36 -11.97 -25.00
N ASP A 60 18.13 -11.97 -26.31
CA ASP A 60 18.41 -13.08 -27.22
C ASP A 60 18.63 -12.46 -28.60
N GLN A 61 19.85 -11.99 -28.83
CA GLN A 61 20.45 -11.68 -30.14
C GLN A 61 21.90 -11.26 -29.89
N ILE A 62 22.80 -12.24 -29.93
CA ILE A 62 24.12 -12.27 -30.60
C ILE A 62 24.55 -13.74 -30.58
#